data_AF-A0A2A7BKQ5-F1
#
_entry.id   AF-A0A2A7BKQ5-F1
#
_cell.length_a   1.000
_cell.length_b   1.000
_cell.length_c   1.000
_cell.angle_alpha   90.00
_cell.angle_beta   90.00
_cell.angle_gamma   90.00
#
_symmetry.space_group_name_H-M   'P 1'
#
loop_
_entity.id
_entity.type
_entity.pdbx_description
1 polymer ?
#
loop_
_entity_poly.entity_id
_entity_poly.type
_entity_poly.pdbx_seq_one_letter_code
_entity_poly.pdbx_strand_id
1 'polypeptide(L)'
;MRLMFYYGCLFYFIVGIIHVCIGSLIPSLIQYYGKTPDQLGVLIFFQFTGFLFGVLSSPILVRKYHYFKTITLGVLVMSIVLGGFIYIKEWAYLAVICFVLGYG
;
A
#
# COMPACT_ATOMS: atom_id res chain seq x y z
N MET A 1 25.27 -4.84 7.10
CA MET A 1 24.62 -3.54 7.40
C MET A 1 24.37 -2.68 6.18
N ARG A 2 25.38 -2.34 5.34
CA ARG A 2 25.17 -1.46 4.16
C ARG A 2 24.09 -1.96 3.19
N LEU A 3 24.08 -3.25 2.86
CA LEU A 3 23.04 -3.85 2.01
C LEU A 3 21.61 -3.66 2.55
N MET A 4 21.40 -3.84 3.86
CA MET A 4 20.07 -3.66 4.47
C MET A 4 19.63 -2.19 4.45
N PHE A 5 20.57 -1.26 4.63
CA PHE A 5 20.30 0.17 4.49
C PHE A 5 19.86 0.52 3.07
N TYR A 6 20.60 0.08 2.04
CA TYR A 6 20.22 0.31 0.65
C TYR A 6 18.87 -0.32 0.30
N TYR A 7 18.58 -1.53 0.82
CA TYR A 7 17.28 -2.17 0.63
C TYR A 7 16.14 -1.39 1.30
N GLY A 8 16.35 -0.87 2.50
CA GLY A 8 15.39 0.02 3.17
C GLY A 8 15.16 1.31 2.38
N CYS A 9 16.23 1.96 1.90
CA CYS A 9 16.11 3.15 1.05
C CYS A 9 15.36 2.87 -0.24
N LEU A 10 15.67 1.76 -0.92
CA LEU A 10 14.99 1.37 -2.15
C LEU A 10 13.51 1.06 -1.90
N PHE A 11 13.20 0.38 -0.79
CA PHE A 11 11.84 0.11 -0.36
C PHE A 11 11.04 1.41 -0.17
N TYR A 12 11.55 2.33 0.64
CA TYR A 12 10.91 3.62 0.88
C TYR A 12 10.77 4.44 -0.40
N PHE A 13 11.75 4.37 -1.30
CA PHE A 13 11.68 5.05 -2.59
C PHE A 13 10.54 4.49 -3.48
N ILE A 14 10.41 3.17 -3.58
CA ILE A 14 9.33 2.51 -4.33
C ILE A 14 7.96 2.85 -3.73
N VAL A 15 7.82 2.77 -2.41
CA VAL A 15 6.58 3.15 -1.69
C VAL A 15 6.20 4.60 -1.99
N GLY A 16 7.19 5.51 -1.99
CA GLY A 16 7.01 6.92 -2.33
C GLY A 16 6.52 7.13 -3.75
N ILE A 17 7.13 6.46 -4.75
CA ILE A 17 6.70 6.53 -6.15
C ILE A 17 5.25 6.08 -6.28
N ILE A 18 4.90 4.94 -5.69
CA ILE A 18 3.54 4.40 -5.71
C ILE A 18 2.54 5.42 -5.15
N HIS A 19 2.84 6.02 -4.00
CA HIS A 19 1.95 7.01 -3.37
C HIS A 19 1.79 8.27 -4.21
N VAL A 20 2.87 8.78 -4.80
CA VAL A 20 2.81 9.98 -5.66
C VAL A 20 2.00 9.69 -6.93
N CYS A 21 2.23 8.55 -7.58
CA CYS A 21 1.50 8.16 -8.78
C CYS A 21 0.01 7.90 -8.51
N ILE A 22 -0.34 7.19 -7.43
CA ILE A 22 -1.74 6.99 -7.06
C ILE A 22 -2.38 8.32 -6.68
N GLY A 23 -1.68 9.14 -5.88
CA GLY A 23 -2.15 10.45 -5.44
C GLY A 23 -2.50 11.39 -6.59
N SER A 24 -1.71 11.39 -7.67
CA SER A 24 -2.00 12.20 -8.86
C SER A 24 -3.18 11.67 -9.70
N LEU A 25 -3.47 10.37 -9.63
CA LEU A 25 -4.57 9.73 -10.34
C LEU A 25 -5.91 9.81 -9.60
N ILE A 26 -5.93 10.20 -8.33
CA ILE A 26 -7.13 10.30 -7.50
C ILE A 26 -8.25 11.12 -8.16
N PRO A 27 -8.02 12.34 -8.70
CA PRO A 27 -9.09 13.12 -9.32
C PRO A 27 -9.73 12.40 -10.50
N SER A 28 -8.93 11.74 -11.33
CA SER A 28 -9.39 10.94 -12.47
C SER A 28 -10.15 9.69 -12.02
N LEU A 29 -9.72 9.04 -10.93
CA LEU A 29 -10.42 7.89 -10.35
C LEU A 29 -11.80 8.29 -9.80
N ILE A 30 -11.88 9.39 -9.07
CA ILE A 30 -13.16 9.90 -8.53
C ILE A 30 -14.15 10.21 -9.67
N GLN A 31 -13.68 10.82 -10.76
CA GLN A 31 -14.49 11.06 -11.95
C GLN A 31 -14.93 9.76 -12.64
N TYR A 32 -14.02 8.80 -12.81
CA TYR A 32 -14.31 7.51 -13.45
C TYR A 32 -15.38 6.71 -12.71
N TYR A 33 -15.34 6.71 -11.38
CA TYR A 33 -16.32 6.00 -10.54
C TYR A 33 -17.56 6.83 -10.19
N GLY A 34 -17.63 8.10 -10.63
CA GLY A 34 -18.74 9.01 -10.35
C GLY A 34 -18.96 9.25 -8.85
N LYS A 35 -17.89 9.27 -8.05
CA LYS A 35 -17.96 9.41 -6.58
C LYS A 35 -17.65 10.82 -6.12
N THR A 36 -17.96 11.10 -4.85
CA THR A 36 -17.59 12.35 -4.19
C THR A 36 -16.24 12.21 -3.48
N PRO A 37 -15.52 13.33 -3.25
CA PRO A 37 -14.30 13.35 -2.46
C PRO A 37 -14.45 12.76 -1.05
N ASP A 38 -15.64 12.82 -0.45
CA ASP A 38 -15.89 12.20 0.87
C ASP A 38 -15.63 10.69 0.88
N GLN A 39 -15.95 10.00 -0.21
CA GLN A 39 -15.70 8.56 -0.32
C GLN A 39 -14.21 8.23 -0.42
N LEU A 40 -13.40 9.18 -0.90
CA LEU A 40 -11.94 9.05 -0.89
C LEU A 40 -11.39 9.07 0.54
N GLY A 41 -11.98 9.89 1.42
CA GLY A 41 -11.61 9.92 2.84
C GLY A 41 -11.76 8.56 3.50
N VAL A 42 -12.80 7.80 3.13
CA VAL A 42 -13.01 6.42 3.59
C VAL A 42 -11.89 5.48 3.08
N LEU A 43 -11.50 5.57 1.81
CA LEU A 43 -10.41 4.77 1.26
C LEU A 43 -9.08 5.05 1.96
N ILE A 44 -8.78 6.34 2.16
CA ILE A 44 -7.59 6.79 2.90
C ILE A 44 -7.62 6.26 4.33
N PHE A 45 -8.77 6.30 5.00
CA PHE A 45 -8.92 5.75 6.35
C PHE A 45 -8.61 4.24 6.40
N PHE A 46 -9.11 3.46 5.45
CA PHE A 46 -8.77 2.03 5.36
C PHE A 46 -7.29 1.81 5.10
N GLN A 47 -6.66 2.66 4.29
CA GLN A 47 -5.22 2.59 4.04
C GLN A 47 -4.38 2.87 5.29
N PHE A 48 -4.70 3.92 6.05
CA PHE A 48 -4.03 4.20 7.32
C PHE A 48 -4.29 3.12 8.37
N THR A 49 -5.48 2.51 8.35
CA THR A 49 -5.77 1.37 9.21
C THR A 49 -4.89 0.17 8.86
N GLY A 50 -4.77 -0.16 7.56
CA GLY A 50 -3.86 -1.20 7.08
C GLY A 50 -2.41 -0.93 7.47
N PHE A 51 -1.94 0.31 7.29
CA PHE A 51 -0.62 0.75 7.70
C PHE A 51 -0.37 0.57 9.20
N LEU A 52 -1.33 0.92 10.05
CA LEU A 52 -1.23 0.69 11.48
C LEU A 52 -1.03 -0.80 11.80
N PHE A 53 -1.80 -1.69 11.17
CA PHE A 53 -1.63 -3.14 11.32
C PHE A 53 -0.27 -3.62 10.78
N GLY A 54 0.21 -3.06 9.66
CA GLY A 54 1.53 -3.35 9.10
C GLY A 54 2.65 -2.99 10.09
N VAL A 55 2.61 -1.79 10.67
CA VAL A 55 3.59 -1.31 11.65
C VAL A 55 3.56 -2.16 12.93
N LEU A 56 2.37 -2.47 13.46
CA LEU A 56 2.22 -3.27 14.68
C LEU A 56 2.69 -4.72 14.49
N SER A 57 2.47 -5.29 13.30
CA SER A 57 2.88 -6.66 12.98
C SER A 57 4.36 -6.77 12.60
N SER A 58 4.95 -5.71 12.01
CA SER A 58 6.36 -5.66 11.59
C SER A 58 7.37 -6.20 12.61
N PRO A 59 7.42 -5.77 13.88
CA PRO A 59 8.39 -6.28 14.85
C PRO A 59 8.24 -7.80 15.11
N ILE A 60 7.01 -8.32 15.04
CA ILE A 60 6.72 -9.74 15.20
C ILE A 60 7.22 -10.53 13.98
N LEU A 61 6.95 -10.02 12.78
CA LEU A 61 7.41 -10.64 11.53
C LEU A 61 8.93 -10.61 11.40
N VAL A 62 9.57 -9.49 11.73
CA VAL A 62 11.03 -9.34 11.69
C VAL A 62 11.70 -10.32 12.66
N ARG A 63 11.14 -10.50 13.87
CA ARG A 63 11.64 -11.47 14.86
C ARG A 63 11.53 -12.92 14.38
N LYS A 64 10.51 -13.24 13.57
CA LYS A 64 10.24 -14.60 13.08
C LYS A 64 10.97 -14.95 11.77
N TYR A 65 11.10 -14.00 10.84
CA TYR A 65 11.52 -14.29 9.46
C TYR A 65 12.76 -13.51 8.99
N HIS A 66 13.39 -12.72 9.85
CA HIS A 66 14.44 -11.74 9.53
C HIS A 66 13.95 -10.54 8.69
N TYR A 67 14.71 -9.44 8.80
CA TYR A 67 14.42 -8.15 8.15
C TYR A 67 14.25 -8.26 6.63
N PHE A 68 15.12 -9.02 5.96
CA PHE A 68 15.13 -9.10 4.50
C PHE A 68 13.83 -9.70 3.96
N LYS A 69 13.41 -10.86 4.51
CA LYS A 69 12.18 -11.52 4.08
C LYS A 69 10.93 -10.69 4.38
N THR A 70 10.94 -9.94 5.49
CA THR A 70 9.82 -9.07 5.86
C THR A 70 9.63 -7.93 4.87
N ILE A 71 10.72 -7.26 4.46
CA ILE A 71 10.68 -6.20 3.44
C ILE A 71 10.27 -6.76 2.08
N THR A 72 10.83 -7.90 1.66
CA THR A 72 10.46 -8.54 0.39
C THR A 72 8.98 -8.94 0.37
N LEU A 73 8.44 -9.42 1.49
CA LEU A 73 7.02 -9.73 1.63
C LEU A 73 6.16 -8.48 1.42
N GLY A 74 6.51 -7.36 2.07
CA GLY A 74 5.80 -6.08 1.90
C GLY A 74 5.76 -5.62 0.44
N VAL A 75 6.92 -5.58 -0.23
CA VAL A 75 7.02 -5.25 -1.67
C VAL A 75 6.18 -6.18 -2.53
N LEU A 76 6.18 -7.48 -2.24
CA LEU A 76 5.44 -8.47 -3.01
C LEU A 76 3.93 -8.29 -2.83
N VAL A 77 3.47 -8.04 -1.60
CA VAL A 77 2.08 -7.70 -1.30
C VAL A 77 1.67 -6.44 -2.06
N MET A 78 2.45 -5.36 -1.96
CA MET A 78 2.16 -4.11 -2.69
C MET A 78 2.09 -4.34 -4.21
N SER A 79 3.01 -5.13 -4.76
CA SER A 79 3.08 -5.41 -6.19
C SER A 79 1.85 -6.18 -6.69
N ILE A 80 1.39 -7.18 -5.94
CA ILE A 80 0.15 -7.93 -6.24
C ILE A 80 -1.06 -6.99 -6.22
N VAL A 81 -1.13 -6.13 -5.22
CA VAL A 81 -2.25 -5.19 -5.06
C VAL A 81 -2.28 -4.15 -6.19
N LEU A 82 -1.13 -3.60 -6.58
CA LEU A 82 -1.04 -2.71 -7.75
C LEU A 82 -1.48 -3.40 -9.04
N GLY A 83 -1.11 -4.68 -9.24
CA GLY A 83 -1.58 -5.46 -10.39
C GLY A 83 -3.10 -5.67 -10.37
N GLY A 84 -3.66 -5.91 -9.18
CA GLY A 84 -5.11 -6.06 -8.98
C GLY A 84 -5.90 -4.77 -9.23
N PHE A 85 -5.27 -3.60 -9.07
CA PHE A 85 -5.89 -2.29 -9.29
C PHE A 85 -6.44 -2.12 -10.71
N ILE A 86 -5.85 -2.79 -11.70
CA ILE A 86 -6.25 -2.73 -13.12
C ILE A 86 -7.62 -3.41 -13.36
N TYR A 87 -7.98 -4.40 -12.55
CA TYR A 87 -9.14 -5.27 -12.78
C TYR A 87 -10.39 -4.90 -11.97
N ILE A 88 -10.29 -3.95 -11.05
CA ILE A 88 -11.40 -3.61 -10.18
C ILE A 88 -12.36 -2.67 -10.88
N LYS A 89 -13.63 -3.09 -10.94
CA LYS A 89 -14.77 -2.27 -11.40
C LYS A 89 -15.68 -1.79 -10.28
N GLU A 90 -15.61 -2.38 -9.08
CA GLU A 90 -16.46 -1.97 -7.96
C GLU A 90 -15.68 -1.21 -6.89
N TRP A 91 -16.27 -0.11 -6.43
CA TRP A 91 -15.68 0.79 -5.44
C TRP A 91 -15.42 0.12 -4.08
N ALA A 92 -16.22 -0.88 -3.70
CA ALA A 92 -16.04 -1.58 -2.42
C ALA A 92 -14.71 -2.34 -2.35
N TYR A 93 -14.27 -2.94 -3.46
CA TYR A 93 -12.98 -3.65 -3.50
C TYR A 93 -11.79 -2.71 -3.38
N LEU A 94 -11.94 -1.43 -3.76
CA LEU A 94 -10.90 -0.43 -3.56
C LEU A 94 -10.60 -0.21 -2.07
N ALA A 95 -11.59 -0.33 -1.18
CA ALA A 95 -11.36 -0.19 0.27
C ALA A 95 -10.47 -1.33 0.80
N VAL A 96 -10.71 -2.55 0.35
CA VAL A 96 -9.89 -3.73 0.70
C VAL A 96 -8.49 -3.58 0.13
N ILE A 97 -8.38 -3.16 -1.13
CA ILE A 97 -7.09 -2.87 -1.77
C ILE A 97 -6.31 -1.80 -1.01
N CYS A 98 -6.95 -0.69 -0.63
CA CYS A 98 -6.32 0.38 0.14
C CYS A 98 -5.80 -0.14 1.48
N PHE A 99 -6.57 -0.98 2.18
CA PHE A 99 -6.12 -1.63 3.40
C PHE A 99 -4.88 -2.51 3.18
N VAL A 100 -4.90 -3.39 2.17
CA VAL A 100 -3.77 -4.29 1.90
C VAL A 100 -2.54 -3.51 1.40
N LEU A 101 -2.75 -2.45 0.61
CA LEU A 101 -1.69 -1.55 0.14
C LEU A 101 -1.08 -0.74 1.28
N GLY A 102 -1.86 -0.40 2.31
CA GLY A 102 -1.36 0.21 3.53
C GLY A 102 -0.56 -0.77 4.39
N TYR A 103 -0.97 -2.05 4.44
CA TYR A 103 -0.30 -3.09 5.24
C TYR A 103 1.09 -3.46 4.72
N GLY A 104 1.26 -3.53 3.39
CA GLY A 104 2.52 -3.90 2.73
C GLY A 104 3.55 -2.78 2.72
#